data_AF-A0A2J7RS53-F1
#
_entry.id   AF-A0A2J7RS53-F1
#
_cell.length_a   1.000
_cell.length_b   1.000
_cell.length_c   1.000
_cell.angle_alpha   90.00
_cell.angle_beta   90.00
_cell.angle_gamma   90.00
#
_symmetry.space_group_name_H-M   'P 1'
#
loop_
_entity.id
_entity.type
_entity.pdbx_description
1 polymer ?
#
loop_
_entity_poly.entity_id
_entity_poly.type
_entity_poly.pdbx_seq_one_letter_code
_entity_poly.pdbx_strand_id
1 'polypeptide(L)'
;MAVSSGGSGDLDWRKTIILRLQNRNKSQCSCFQDLISFHNRLFDSFNALRGENLQLTVQNEKVRQENFELQNRSGSGDGKPNEKIQALEQKLLHQQEELTELHRRKGENAQQLIDLNHKLQEKEKQLRAHEVSLADSVAVNSTLRAEIQMYQNNAKELENMNQMLKDEHQALHLAFVSLEEKLRKAQDENRSLVERLIRYKSKDADKMNEENENFVRKKQAKLQKELEEAAKDTRAISPDRLKDVGAGGAFFAASVPSRVLVKFDAHDGDVNAVKWSPVDRILATGGADRRVKLWDLSKGISS
;
A
#
# COMPACT_ATOMS: atom_id res chain seq x y z
N MET A 1 -50.91 28.24 -21.92
CA MET A 1 -49.83 27.25 -21.74
C MET A 1 -50.32 26.18 -20.77
N ALA A 2 -50.11 24.91 -21.15
CA ALA A 2 -50.44 23.63 -20.48
C ALA A 2 -50.56 23.72 -18.94
N VAL A 3 -51.65 23.29 -18.30
CA VAL A 3 -52.21 21.94 -18.11
C VAL A 3 -51.22 20.95 -17.45
N SER A 4 -51.55 20.64 -16.19
CA SER A 4 -51.27 19.42 -15.41
C SER A 4 -49.82 19.02 -15.11
N SER A 5 -49.26 19.53 -14.01
CA SER A 5 -48.16 18.93 -13.27
C SER A 5 -48.68 18.30 -11.97
N GLY A 6 -49.28 17.12 -12.06
CA GLY A 6 -49.87 16.44 -10.90
C GLY A 6 -50.01 14.92 -11.00
N GLY A 7 -49.16 14.24 -11.80
CA GLY A 7 -49.32 12.81 -12.06
C GLY A 7 -48.07 11.94 -11.94
N SER A 8 -46.89 12.48 -11.64
CA SER A 8 -45.63 11.70 -11.71
C SER A 8 -45.33 10.84 -10.49
N GLY A 9 -45.86 11.17 -9.30
CA GLY A 9 -45.59 10.41 -8.06
C GLY A 9 -46.40 9.12 -7.91
N ASP A 10 -47.62 9.08 -8.45
CA ASP A 10 -48.56 7.97 -8.21
C ASP A 10 -48.36 6.77 -9.18
N LEU A 11 -47.65 7.00 -10.29
CA LEU A 11 -47.26 5.95 -11.24
C LEU A 11 -45.95 5.26 -10.88
N ASP A 12 -45.13 5.88 -10.02
CA ASP A 12 -43.77 5.43 -9.72
C ASP A 12 -43.74 4.29 -8.70
N TRP A 13 -44.62 4.36 -7.68
CA TRP A 13 -44.75 3.28 -6.70
C TRP A 13 -45.36 2.02 -7.31
N ARG A 14 -46.34 2.15 -8.21
CA ARG A 14 -46.94 1.01 -8.92
C ARG A 14 -45.92 0.28 -9.78
N LYS A 15 -45.12 1.01 -10.56
CA LYS A 15 -44.02 0.44 -11.35
C LYS A 15 -42.99 -0.24 -10.46
N THR A 16 -42.62 0.40 -9.35
CA THR A 16 -41.66 -0.17 -8.38
C THR A 16 -42.16 -1.47 -7.75
N ILE A 17 -43.44 -1.54 -7.37
CA ILE A 17 -44.04 -2.77 -6.83
C ILE A 17 -44.06 -3.87 -7.88
N ILE A 18 -44.48 -3.57 -9.12
CA ILE A 18 -44.48 -4.55 -10.21
C ILE A 18 -43.07 -5.09 -10.45
N LEU A 19 -42.05 -4.21 -10.48
CA LEU A 19 -40.67 -4.61 -10.70
C LEU A 19 -40.14 -5.50 -9.56
N ARG A 20 -40.48 -5.16 -8.31
CA ARG A 20 -40.13 -5.97 -7.13
C ARG A 20 -40.83 -7.33 -7.14
N LEU A 21 -42.10 -7.38 -7.52
CA LEU A 21 -42.85 -8.64 -7.66
C LEU A 21 -42.28 -9.49 -8.79
N GLN A 22 -41.90 -8.90 -9.92
CA GLN A 22 -41.26 -9.61 -11.03
C GLN A 22 -39.89 -10.17 -10.62
N ASN A 23 -39.06 -9.40 -9.91
CA ASN A 23 -37.78 -9.88 -9.39
C ASN A 23 -37.96 -10.96 -8.32
N ARG A 24 -38.97 -10.81 -7.45
CA ARG A 24 -39.32 -11.85 -6.48
C ARG A 24 -39.76 -13.12 -7.19
N ASN A 25 -40.64 -13.04 -8.18
CA ASN A 25 -41.07 -14.21 -8.95
C ASN A 25 -39.90 -14.84 -9.70
N LYS A 26 -39.00 -14.05 -10.30
CA LYS A 26 -37.79 -14.58 -10.95
C LYS A 26 -36.85 -15.32 -9.97
N SER A 27 -36.65 -14.78 -8.77
CA SER A 27 -35.74 -15.37 -7.77
C SER A 27 -36.37 -16.54 -7.01
N GLN A 28 -37.64 -16.42 -6.62
CA GLN A 28 -38.33 -17.39 -5.79
C GLN A 28 -39.09 -18.46 -6.58
N CYS A 29 -39.55 -18.20 -7.81
CA CYS A 29 -40.17 -19.25 -8.63
C CYS A 29 -39.14 -20.06 -9.42
N SER A 30 -37.99 -19.48 -9.78
CA SER A 30 -36.96 -20.21 -10.55
C SER A 30 -36.41 -21.42 -9.80
N CYS A 31 -36.20 -21.31 -8.48
CA CYS A 31 -35.74 -22.44 -7.67
C CYS A 31 -36.78 -23.58 -7.55
N PHE A 32 -38.06 -23.31 -7.86
CA PHE A 32 -39.12 -24.32 -7.89
C PHE A 32 -39.60 -24.65 -9.30
N GLN A 33 -38.97 -24.12 -10.35
CA GLN A 33 -39.42 -24.29 -11.73
C GLN A 33 -39.46 -25.78 -12.12
N ASP A 34 -38.46 -26.54 -11.71
CA ASP A 34 -38.39 -27.98 -11.95
C ASP A 34 -39.49 -28.73 -11.20
N LEU A 35 -39.73 -28.37 -9.93
CA LEU A 35 -40.79 -28.96 -9.11
C LEU A 35 -42.19 -28.67 -9.69
N ILE A 36 -42.43 -27.44 -10.14
CA ILE A 36 -43.70 -27.05 -10.79
C ILE A 36 -43.86 -27.82 -12.10
N SER A 37 -42.80 -27.92 -12.90
CA SER A 37 -42.84 -28.68 -14.16
C SER A 37 -43.13 -30.17 -13.92
N PHE A 38 -42.54 -30.75 -12.88
CA PHE A 38 -42.76 -32.13 -12.50
C PHE A 38 -44.18 -32.35 -11.98
N HIS A 39 -44.69 -31.46 -11.14
CA HIS A 39 -46.05 -31.50 -10.64
C HIS A 39 -47.08 -31.43 -11.79
N ASN A 40 -46.88 -30.53 -12.76
CA ASN A 40 -47.76 -30.41 -13.91
C ASN A 40 -47.76 -31.69 -14.76
N ARG A 41 -46.60 -32.28 -15.03
CA ARG A 41 -46.52 -33.57 -15.75
C ARG A 41 -47.23 -34.69 -15.01
N LEU A 42 -47.09 -34.73 -13.68
CA LEU A 42 -47.73 -35.74 -12.84
C LEU A 42 -49.26 -35.54 -12.80
N PHE A 43 -49.71 -34.28 -12.77
CA PHE A 43 -51.11 -33.91 -12.86
C PHE A 43 -51.74 -34.28 -14.21
N ASP A 44 -51.03 -34.02 -15.32
CA ASP A 44 -51.48 -34.42 -16.66
C ASP A 44 -51.58 -35.95 -16.78
N SER A 45 -50.58 -36.68 -16.26
CA SER A 45 -50.60 -38.14 -16.22
C SER A 45 -51.75 -38.68 -15.35
N PHE A 46 -52.03 -38.05 -14.21
CA PHE A 46 -53.16 -38.43 -13.36
C PHE A 46 -54.48 -38.24 -14.10
N ASN A 47 -54.67 -37.12 -14.79
CA ASN A 47 -55.88 -36.87 -15.56
C ASN A 47 -56.05 -37.85 -16.72
N ALA A 48 -54.96 -38.21 -17.41
CA ALA A 48 -54.98 -39.22 -18.46
C ALA A 48 -55.39 -40.60 -17.91
N LEU A 49 -54.74 -41.07 -16.84
CA LEU A 49 -55.06 -42.34 -16.17
C LEU A 49 -56.48 -42.36 -15.60
N ARG A 50 -56.97 -41.23 -15.10
CA ARG A 50 -58.36 -41.09 -14.63
C ARG A 50 -59.34 -41.21 -15.80
N GLY A 51 -59.02 -40.63 -16.95
CA GLY A 51 -59.81 -40.77 -18.19
C GLY A 51 -59.86 -42.21 -18.68
N GLU A 52 -58.71 -42.89 -18.73
CA GLU A 52 -58.64 -44.31 -19.10
C GLU A 52 -59.43 -45.20 -18.13
N ASN A 53 -59.33 -44.97 -16.83
CA ASN A 53 -60.12 -45.71 -15.83
C ASN A 53 -61.63 -45.52 -16.02
N LEU A 54 -62.06 -44.30 -16.29
CA LEU A 54 -63.47 -44.01 -16.57
C LEU A 54 -63.93 -44.74 -17.83
N GLN A 55 -63.10 -44.76 -18.87
CA GLN A 55 -63.40 -45.45 -20.12
C GLN A 55 -63.47 -46.97 -19.95
N LEU A 56 -62.53 -47.56 -19.20
CA LEU A 56 -62.56 -48.98 -18.82
C LEU A 56 -63.79 -49.32 -17.97
N THR A 57 -64.23 -48.41 -17.10
CA THR A 57 -65.45 -48.60 -16.29
C THR A 57 -66.68 -48.66 -17.18
N VAL A 58 -66.83 -47.72 -18.12
CA VAL A 58 -67.94 -47.71 -19.08
C VAL A 58 -67.91 -48.95 -19.99
N GLN A 59 -66.73 -49.37 -20.43
CA GLN A 59 -66.60 -50.56 -21.27
C GLN A 59 -66.97 -51.84 -20.51
N ASN A 60 -66.55 -51.95 -19.24
CA ASN A 60 -66.97 -53.07 -18.37
C ASN A 60 -68.48 -53.08 -18.14
N GLU A 61 -69.09 -51.91 -17.98
CA GLU A 61 -70.54 -51.80 -17.80
C GLU A 61 -71.29 -52.21 -19.07
N LYS A 62 -70.80 -51.83 -20.25
CA LYS A 62 -71.32 -52.31 -21.55
C LYS A 62 -71.21 -53.82 -21.69
N VAL A 63 -70.03 -54.40 -21.39
CA VAL A 63 -69.84 -55.86 -21.45
C VAL A 63 -70.74 -56.58 -20.45
N ARG A 64 -71.01 -55.98 -19.27
CA ARG A 64 -71.98 -56.52 -18.31
C ARG A 64 -73.40 -56.45 -18.83
N GLN A 65 -73.79 -55.37 -19.51
CA GLN A 65 -75.10 -55.24 -20.15
C GLN A 65 -75.25 -56.24 -21.30
N GLU A 66 -74.26 -56.37 -22.18
CA GLU A 66 -74.23 -57.36 -23.27
C GLU A 66 -74.30 -58.80 -22.72
N ASN A 67 -73.56 -59.11 -21.65
CA ASN A 67 -73.67 -60.42 -20.98
C ASN A 67 -75.06 -60.65 -20.36
N PHE A 68 -75.66 -59.62 -19.77
CA PHE A 68 -77.03 -59.71 -19.23
C PHE A 68 -78.06 -59.94 -20.35
N GLU A 69 -77.90 -59.29 -21.51
CA GLU A 69 -78.73 -59.49 -22.70
C GLU A 69 -78.54 -60.88 -23.32
N LEU A 70 -77.29 -61.39 -23.38
CA LEU A 70 -76.98 -62.74 -23.82
C LEU A 70 -77.52 -63.81 -22.85
N GLN A 71 -77.50 -63.53 -21.54
CA GLN A 71 -78.06 -64.42 -20.52
C GLN A 71 -79.60 -64.47 -20.60
N ASN A 72 -80.26 -63.36 -20.92
CA ASN A 72 -81.70 -63.33 -21.21
C ASN A 72 -82.08 -63.96 -22.57
N ARG A 73 -81.18 -63.95 -23.56
CA ARG A 73 -81.37 -64.69 -24.83
C ARG A 73 -81.09 -66.19 -24.72
N SER A 74 -80.46 -66.66 -23.63
CA SER A 74 -80.09 -68.07 -23.44
C SER A 74 -81.22 -68.94 -22.86
N GLY A 75 -82.47 -68.47 -22.88
CA GLY A 75 -83.66 -69.26 -22.59
C GLY A 75 -84.18 -70.03 -23.81
N SER A 76 -83.37 -70.91 -24.40
CA SER A 76 -83.76 -72.06 -25.26
C SER A 76 -82.62 -72.42 -26.21
N GLY A 77 -82.02 -73.58 -26.02
CA GLY A 77 -81.03 -74.11 -26.97
C GLY A 77 -80.17 -75.19 -26.35
N ASP A 78 -80.62 -76.43 -26.47
CA ASP A 78 -79.86 -77.63 -26.16
C ASP A 78 -78.71 -77.75 -27.17
N GLY A 79 -77.62 -77.03 -26.88
CA GLY A 79 -76.40 -76.99 -27.69
C GLY A 79 -75.59 -78.28 -27.51
N LYS A 80 -75.24 -78.90 -28.64
CA LYS A 80 -74.54 -80.18 -28.72
C LYS A 80 -73.26 -80.15 -27.86
N PRO A 81 -72.94 -81.20 -27.08
CA PRO A 81 -71.78 -81.24 -26.17
C PRO A 81 -70.43 -80.92 -26.85
N ASN A 82 -70.33 -81.15 -28.16
CA ASN A 82 -69.12 -80.88 -28.95
C ASN A 82 -68.81 -79.37 -29.10
N GLU A 83 -69.82 -78.49 -29.14
CA GLU A 83 -69.63 -77.04 -29.26
C GLU A 83 -69.13 -76.43 -27.94
N LYS A 84 -69.60 -76.94 -26.80
CA LYS A 84 -69.09 -76.55 -25.47
C LYS A 84 -67.64 -76.98 -25.28
N ILE A 85 -67.27 -78.17 -25.77
CA ILE A 85 -65.89 -78.66 -25.72
C ILE A 85 -64.99 -77.78 -26.58
N GLN A 86 -65.38 -77.47 -27.83
CA GLN A 86 -64.62 -76.52 -28.67
C GLN A 86 -64.49 -75.11 -28.06
N ALA A 87 -65.54 -74.59 -27.43
CA ALA A 87 -65.49 -73.30 -26.76
C ALA A 87 -64.55 -73.30 -25.54
N LEU A 88 -64.49 -74.40 -24.80
CA LEU A 88 -63.54 -74.59 -23.69
C LEU A 88 -62.10 -74.73 -24.19
N GLU A 89 -61.88 -75.46 -25.29
CA GLU A 89 -60.56 -75.59 -25.94
C GLU A 89 -60.04 -74.24 -26.45
N GLN A 90 -60.89 -73.42 -27.08
CA GLN A 90 -60.52 -72.05 -27.47
C GLN A 90 -60.18 -71.15 -26.27
N LYS A 91 -60.93 -71.24 -25.18
CA LYS A 91 -60.62 -70.50 -23.95
C LYS A 91 -59.31 -70.96 -23.33
N LEU A 92 -59.03 -72.26 -23.33
CA LEU A 92 -57.76 -72.81 -22.84
C LEU A 92 -56.59 -72.26 -23.67
N LEU A 93 -56.72 -72.27 -25.00
CA LEU A 93 -55.70 -71.73 -25.91
C LEU A 93 -55.48 -70.24 -25.67
N HIS A 94 -56.57 -69.46 -25.56
CA HIS A 94 -56.50 -68.02 -25.31
C HIS A 94 -55.83 -67.71 -23.96
N GLN A 95 -56.19 -68.42 -22.90
CA GLN A 95 -55.55 -68.28 -21.59
C GLN A 95 -54.05 -68.64 -21.67
N GLN A 96 -53.68 -69.61 -22.50
CA GLN A 96 -52.28 -70.00 -22.70
C GLN A 96 -51.50 -68.94 -23.49
N GLU A 97 -52.11 -68.28 -24.48
CA GLU A 97 -51.55 -67.12 -25.18
C GLU A 97 -51.37 -65.92 -24.23
N GLU A 98 -52.39 -65.60 -23.43
CA GLU A 98 -52.33 -64.52 -22.42
C GLU A 98 -51.24 -64.77 -21.37
N LEU A 99 -51.09 -66.01 -20.90
CA LEU A 99 -50.04 -66.38 -19.96
C LEU A 99 -48.65 -66.17 -20.56
N THR A 100 -48.48 -66.55 -21.83
CA THR A 100 -47.21 -66.40 -22.55
C THR A 100 -46.86 -64.92 -22.76
N GLU A 101 -47.84 -64.11 -23.14
CA GLU A 101 -47.71 -62.67 -23.30
C GLU A 101 -47.39 -61.96 -21.98
N LEU A 102 -48.00 -62.40 -20.87
CA LEU A 102 -47.69 -61.92 -19.52
C LEU A 102 -46.24 -62.25 -19.12
N HIS A 103 -45.79 -63.47 -19.38
CA HIS A 103 -44.40 -63.86 -19.11
C HIS A 103 -43.41 -63.04 -19.94
N ARG A 104 -43.72 -62.76 -21.21
CA ARG A 104 -42.94 -61.88 -22.09
C ARG A 104 -42.83 -60.46 -21.50
N ARG A 105 -43.96 -59.84 -21.17
CA ARG A 105 -43.99 -58.48 -20.56
C ARG A 105 -43.28 -58.43 -19.22
N LYS A 106 -43.41 -59.47 -18.39
CA LYS A 106 -42.68 -59.58 -17.12
C LYS A 106 -41.17 -59.60 -17.34
N GLY A 107 -40.70 -60.32 -18.37
CA GLY A 107 -39.28 -60.33 -18.76
C GLY A 107 -38.80 -58.95 -19.22
N GLU A 108 -39.59 -58.27 -20.04
CA GLU A 108 -39.28 -56.91 -20.52
C GLU A 108 -39.21 -55.90 -19.37
N ASN A 109 -40.18 -55.93 -18.46
CA ASN A 109 -40.19 -55.08 -17.28
C ASN A 109 -39.00 -55.38 -16.34
N ALA A 110 -38.62 -56.65 -16.19
CA ALA A 110 -37.45 -57.04 -15.42
C ALA A 110 -36.15 -56.50 -16.05
N GLN A 111 -36.02 -56.56 -17.38
CA GLN A 111 -34.87 -56.00 -18.07
C GLN A 111 -34.82 -54.47 -17.95
N GLN A 112 -35.96 -53.78 -18.12
CA GLN A 112 -36.04 -52.34 -17.92
C GLN A 112 -35.65 -51.91 -16.50
N LEU A 113 -36.06 -52.68 -15.48
CA LEU A 113 -35.64 -52.45 -14.10
C LEU A 113 -34.11 -52.55 -13.92
N ILE A 114 -33.49 -53.55 -14.55
CA ILE A 114 -32.03 -53.72 -14.51
C ILE A 114 -31.33 -52.54 -15.19
N ASP A 115 -31.81 -52.12 -16.36
CA ASP A 115 -31.23 -51.01 -17.11
C ASP A 115 -31.37 -49.68 -16.36
N LEU A 116 -32.54 -49.43 -15.75
CA LEU A 116 -32.77 -48.26 -14.91
C LEU A 116 -31.90 -48.28 -13.66
N ASN A 117 -31.71 -49.44 -13.03
CA ASN A 117 -30.84 -49.57 -11.86
C ASN A 117 -29.37 -49.30 -12.23
N HIS A 118 -28.90 -49.79 -13.38
CA HIS A 118 -27.56 -49.44 -13.88
C HIS A 118 -27.40 -47.95 -14.15
N LYS A 119 -28.41 -47.31 -14.78
CA LYS A 119 -28.40 -45.86 -14.99
C LYS A 119 -28.40 -45.08 -13.69
N LEU A 120 -29.16 -45.53 -12.69
CA LEU A 120 -29.19 -44.93 -11.36
C LEU A 120 -27.81 -45.02 -10.70
N GLN A 121 -27.19 -46.21 -10.69
CA GLN A 121 -25.85 -46.40 -10.13
C GLN A 121 -24.79 -45.52 -10.80
N GLU A 122 -24.84 -45.39 -12.13
CA GLU A 122 -23.91 -44.52 -12.85
C GLU A 122 -24.14 -43.04 -12.51
N LYS A 123 -25.39 -42.61 -12.35
CA LYS A 123 -25.71 -41.25 -11.92
C LYS A 123 -25.30 -40.98 -10.47
N GLU A 124 -25.47 -41.94 -9.57
CA GLU A 124 -24.97 -41.85 -8.20
C GLU A 124 -23.45 -41.77 -8.13
N LYS A 125 -22.74 -42.48 -9.02
CA LYS A 125 -21.29 -42.38 -9.14
C LYS A 125 -20.85 -40.99 -9.63
N GLN A 126 -21.51 -40.46 -10.65
CA GLN A 126 -21.25 -39.10 -11.16
C GLN A 126 -21.54 -38.04 -10.10
N LEU A 127 -22.65 -38.17 -9.37
CA LEU A 127 -23.03 -37.26 -8.30
C LEU A 127 -21.96 -37.23 -7.19
N ARG A 128 -21.52 -38.42 -6.72
CA ARG A 128 -20.44 -38.52 -5.73
C ARG A 128 -19.13 -37.90 -6.21
N ALA A 129 -18.77 -38.08 -7.48
CA ALA A 129 -17.57 -37.46 -8.04
C ALA A 129 -17.67 -35.93 -8.06
N HIS A 130 -18.84 -35.38 -8.43
CA HIS A 130 -19.09 -33.94 -8.39
C HIS A 130 -19.12 -33.39 -6.96
N GLU A 131 -19.66 -34.12 -5.99
CA GLU A 131 -19.67 -33.72 -4.57
C GLU A 131 -18.25 -33.58 -4.02
N VAL A 132 -17.36 -34.53 -4.34
CA VAL A 132 -15.94 -34.46 -3.93
C VAL A 132 -15.25 -33.26 -4.58
N SER A 133 -15.42 -33.07 -5.89
CA SER A 133 -14.82 -31.93 -6.60
C SER A 133 -15.34 -30.58 -6.09
N LEU A 134 -16.62 -30.51 -5.72
CA LEU A 134 -17.22 -29.32 -5.10
C LEU A 134 -16.62 -29.06 -3.71
N ALA A 135 -16.47 -30.10 -2.88
CA ALA A 135 -15.86 -29.99 -1.57
C ALA A 135 -14.40 -29.48 -1.65
N ASP A 136 -13.61 -30.01 -2.59
CA ASP A 136 -12.24 -29.55 -2.84
C ASP A 136 -12.22 -28.08 -3.27
N SER A 137 -13.11 -27.70 -4.20
CA SER A 137 -13.22 -26.32 -4.67
C SER A 137 -13.64 -25.36 -3.55
N VAL A 138 -14.50 -25.79 -2.63
CA VAL A 138 -14.92 -25.00 -1.46
C VAL A 138 -13.76 -24.83 -0.47
N ALA A 139 -12.95 -25.87 -0.25
CA ALA A 139 -11.76 -25.80 0.60
C ALA A 139 -10.68 -24.86 0.01
N VAL A 140 -10.48 -24.88 -1.31
CA VAL A 140 -9.59 -23.92 -1.99
C VAL A 140 -10.15 -22.50 -1.88
N ASN A 141 -11.46 -22.31 -2.03
CA ASN A 141 -12.05 -20.99 -1.86
C ASN A 141 -11.94 -20.45 -0.42
N SER A 142 -12.05 -21.31 0.60
CA SER A 142 -11.93 -20.88 1.99
C SER A 142 -10.49 -20.46 2.32
N THR A 143 -9.49 -21.20 1.85
CA THR A 143 -8.07 -20.86 2.00
C THR A 143 -7.71 -19.55 1.30
N LEU A 144 -8.10 -19.38 0.03
CA LEU A 144 -7.87 -18.14 -0.71
C LEU A 144 -8.56 -16.93 -0.04
N ARG A 145 -9.76 -17.10 0.52
CA ARG A 145 -10.44 -16.02 1.27
C ARG A 145 -9.66 -15.64 2.53
N ALA A 146 -9.08 -16.60 3.24
CA ALA A 146 -8.25 -16.34 4.41
C ALA A 146 -6.96 -15.59 4.03
N GLU A 147 -6.31 -15.98 2.92
CA GLU A 147 -5.14 -15.26 2.40
C GLU A 147 -5.47 -13.82 2.01
N ILE A 148 -6.57 -13.61 1.29
CA ILE A 148 -7.04 -12.26 0.93
C ILE A 148 -7.26 -11.41 2.19
N GLN A 149 -7.89 -11.97 3.23
CA GLN A 149 -8.10 -11.27 4.49
C GLN A 149 -6.78 -10.92 5.19
N MET A 150 -5.80 -11.82 5.16
CA MET A 150 -4.46 -11.56 5.71
C MET A 150 -3.77 -10.41 4.96
N TYR A 151 -3.75 -10.45 3.62
CA TYR A 151 -3.16 -9.38 2.82
C TYR A 151 -3.87 -8.03 3.00
N GLN A 152 -5.19 -8.03 3.18
CA GLN A 152 -5.96 -6.82 3.49
C GLN A 152 -5.58 -6.23 4.85
N ASN A 153 -5.35 -7.06 5.86
CA ASN A 153 -4.89 -6.59 7.18
C ASN A 153 -3.47 -6.01 7.08
N ASN A 154 -2.55 -6.71 6.42
CA ASN A 154 -1.18 -6.23 6.22
C ASN A 154 -1.14 -4.91 5.45
N ALA A 155 -2.00 -4.75 4.44
CA ALA A 155 -2.11 -3.49 3.69
C ALA A 155 -2.57 -2.34 4.59
N LYS A 156 -3.57 -2.55 5.44
CA LYS A 156 -4.03 -1.55 6.42
C LYS A 156 -2.96 -1.19 7.43
N GLU A 157 -2.21 -2.18 7.93
CA GLU A 157 -1.10 -1.93 8.85
C GLU A 157 -0.01 -1.08 8.19
N LEU A 158 0.37 -1.40 6.94
CA LEU A 158 1.33 -0.61 6.17
C LEU A 158 0.82 0.82 5.87
N GLU A 159 -0.46 1.00 5.59
CA GLU A 159 -1.07 2.32 5.43
C GLU A 159 -0.99 3.15 6.71
N ASN A 160 -1.32 2.54 7.86
CA ASN A 160 -1.24 3.18 9.17
C ASN A 160 0.21 3.58 9.51
N MET A 161 1.18 2.69 9.27
CA MET A 161 2.60 2.98 9.50
C MET A 161 3.11 4.10 8.59
N ASN A 162 2.70 4.11 7.32
CA ASN A 162 3.03 5.20 6.40
C ASN A 162 2.42 6.53 6.84
N GLN A 163 1.21 6.52 7.39
CA GLN A 163 0.60 7.72 7.92
C GLN A 163 1.36 8.25 9.14
N MET A 164 1.72 7.38 10.10
CA MET A 164 2.54 7.78 11.24
C MET A 164 3.89 8.37 10.82
N LEU A 165 4.57 7.75 9.84
CA LEU A 165 5.84 8.26 9.34
C LEU A 165 5.71 9.65 8.68
N LYS A 166 4.59 9.90 7.97
CA LYS A 166 4.31 11.22 7.41
C LYS A 166 4.11 12.26 8.50
N ASP A 167 3.39 11.91 9.56
CA ASP A 167 3.12 12.80 10.68
C ASP A 167 4.41 13.14 11.44
N GLU A 168 5.27 12.13 11.69
CA GLU A 168 6.61 12.32 12.26
C GLU A 168 7.50 13.21 11.38
N HIS A 169 7.49 12.98 10.07
CA HIS A 169 8.24 13.81 9.14
C HIS A 169 7.78 15.26 9.16
N GLN A 170 6.46 15.51 9.19
CA GLN A 170 5.90 16.85 9.29
C GLN A 170 6.30 17.53 10.60
N ALA A 171 6.22 16.82 11.73
CA ALA A 171 6.64 17.34 13.02
C ALA A 171 8.13 17.72 13.03
N LEU A 172 8.99 16.86 12.48
CA LEU A 172 10.43 17.12 12.37
C LEU A 172 10.71 18.30 11.43
N HIS A 173 10.00 18.40 10.32
CA HIS A 173 10.14 19.51 9.38
C HIS A 173 9.79 20.85 10.04
N LEU A 174 8.69 20.92 10.78
CA LEU A 174 8.31 22.12 11.54
C LEU A 174 9.36 22.48 12.62
N ALA A 175 9.89 21.49 13.32
CA ALA A 175 10.96 21.70 14.29
C ALA A 175 12.24 22.23 13.63
N PHE A 176 12.60 21.70 12.46
CA PHE A 176 13.74 22.14 11.66
C PHE A 176 13.59 23.61 11.23
N VAL A 177 12.44 23.99 10.66
CA VAL A 177 12.14 25.36 10.27
C VAL A 177 12.24 26.32 11.47
N SER A 178 11.73 25.91 12.64
CA SER A 178 11.86 26.70 13.87
C SER A 178 13.31 26.88 14.31
N LEU A 179 14.15 25.85 14.18
CA LEU A 179 15.58 25.92 14.49
C LEU A 179 16.34 26.80 13.49
N GLU A 180 16.03 26.74 12.20
CA GLU A 180 16.61 27.62 11.19
C GLU A 180 16.30 29.09 11.49
N GLU A 181 15.07 29.40 11.90
CA GLU A 181 14.71 30.76 12.28
C GLU A 181 15.50 31.26 13.51
N LYS A 182 15.69 30.40 14.51
CA LYS A 182 16.52 30.72 15.69
C LYS A 182 17.98 30.95 15.30
N LEU A 183 18.54 30.11 14.43
CA LEU A 183 19.89 30.26 13.92
C LEU A 183 20.05 31.60 13.19
N ARG A 184 19.10 31.93 12.31
CA ARG A 184 19.10 33.19 11.57
C ARG A 184 19.06 34.40 12.51
N LYS A 185 18.20 34.38 13.54
CA LYS A 185 18.14 35.45 14.56
C LYS A 185 19.47 35.61 15.29
N ALA A 186 20.09 34.50 15.71
CA ALA A 186 21.40 34.54 16.37
C ALA A 186 22.51 35.07 15.44
N GLN A 187 22.46 34.75 14.15
CA GLN A 187 23.39 35.28 13.15
C GLN A 187 23.21 36.79 12.95
N ASP A 188 21.96 37.26 12.86
CA ASP A 188 21.63 38.69 12.74
C ASP A 188 22.10 39.48 13.97
N GLU A 189 21.89 38.94 15.17
CA GLU A 189 22.39 39.51 16.43
C GLU A 189 23.92 39.60 16.44
N ASN A 190 24.62 38.51 16.09
CA ASN A 190 26.07 38.50 16.03
C ASN A 190 26.61 39.54 15.04
N ARG A 191 26.01 39.65 13.85
CA ARG A 191 26.37 40.66 12.86
C ARG A 191 26.21 42.07 13.43
N SER A 192 25.08 42.37 14.08
CA SER A 192 24.82 43.66 14.70
C SER A 192 25.85 44.00 15.79
N LEU A 193 26.24 43.02 16.60
CA LEU A 193 27.27 43.18 17.64
C LEU A 193 28.65 43.46 17.02
N VAL A 194 29.03 42.74 15.97
CA VAL A 194 30.28 42.97 15.25
C VAL A 194 30.30 44.36 14.61
N GLU A 195 29.22 44.78 13.95
CA GLU A 195 29.10 46.12 13.37
C GLU A 195 29.19 47.23 14.44
N ARG A 196 28.60 47.00 15.62
CA ARG A 196 28.73 47.92 16.76
C ARG A 196 30.17 47.96 17.28
N LEU A 197 30.84 46.82 17.39
CA LEU A 197 32.24 46.74 17.83
C LEU A 197 33.17 47.47 16.86
N ILE A 198 33.00 47.27 15.55
CA ILE A 198 33.77 47.97 14.51
C ILE A 198 33.59 49.48 14.64
N ARG A 199 32.35 49.96 14.84
CA ARG A 199 32.08 51.39 15.04
C ARG A 199 32.78 51.96 16.26
N TYR A 200 32.78 51.24 17.39
CA TYR A 200 33.52 51.68 18.58
C TYR A 200 35.02 51.73 18.32
N LYS A 201 35.60 50.68 17.71
CA LYS A 201 37.02 50.62 17.38
C LYS A 201 37.45 51.70 16.38
N SER A 202 36.63 52.02 15.38
CA SER A 202 36.88 53.12 14.44
C SER A 202 36.93 54.46 15.19
N LYS A 203 35.94 54.75 16.03
CA LYS A 203 35.91 55.98 16.82
C LYS A 203 37.12 56.11 17.75
N ASP A 204 37.54 55.02 18.38
CA ASP A 204 38.72 55.02 19.23
C ASP A 204 40.00 55.24 18.40
N ALA A 205 40.11 54.63 17.22
CA ALA A 205 41.23 54.85 16.30
C ALA A 205 41.29 56.31 15.80
N ASP A 206 40.14 56.90 15.48
CA ASP A 206 40.04 58.30 15.06
C ASP A 206 40.52 59.25 16.16
N LYS A 207 40.11 59.03 17.41
CA LYS A 207 40.60 59.80 18.57
C LYS A 207 42.11 59.67 18.76
N MET A 208 42.64 58.45 18.68
CA MET A 208 44.08 58.23 18.80
C MET A 208 44.87 58.90 17.65
N ASN A 209 44.31 58.92 16.44
CA ASN A 209 44.89 59.63 15.31
C ASN A 209 44.87 61.15 15.52
N GLU A 210 43.77 61.72 16.01
CA GLU A 210 43.67 63.14 16.37
C GLU A 210 44.70 63.53 17.44
N GLU A 211 44.87 62.71 18.48
CA GLU A 211 45.88 62.93 19.53
C GLU A 211 47.30 62.83 18.98
N ASN A 212 47.58 61.85 18.12
CA ASN A 212 48.88 61.70 17.45
C ASN A 212 49.19 62.89 16.54
N GLU A 213 48.22 63.35 15.73
CA GLU A 213 48.39 64.54 14.90
C GLU A 213 48.68 65.78 15.75
N ASN A 214 47.94 65.97 16.84
CA ASN A 214 48.16 67.07 17.77
C ASN A 214 49.55 67.00 18.42
N PHE A 215 50.00 65.81 18.79
CA PHE A 215 51.34 65.59 19.34
C PHE A 215 52.42 65.92 18.31
N VAL A 216 52.28 65.44 17.07
CA VAL A 216 53.21 65.72 15.97
C VAL A 216 53.25 67.21 15.66
N ARG A 217 52.10 67.89 15.56
CA ARG A 217 52.02 69.33 15.33
C ARG A 217 52.71 70.14 16.43
N LYS A 218 52.45 69.82 17.71
CA LYS A 218 53.13 70.48 18.84
C LYS A 218 54.63 70.27 18.80
N LYS A 219 55.09 69.06 18.49
CA LYS A 219 56.51 68.74 18.35
C LYS A 219 57.16 69.50 17.18
N GLN A 220 56.51 69.55 16.03
CA GLN A 220 56.97 70.31 14.86
C GLN A 220 57.05 71.81 15.16
N ALA A 221 56.02 72.40 15.79
CA ALA A 221 56.03 73.81 16.18
C ALA A 221 57.14 74.13 17.19
N LYS A 222 57.39 73.23 18.15
CA LYS A 222 58.50 73.38 19.10
C LYS A 222 59.85 73.35 18.38
N LEU A 223 60.06 72.37 17.50
CA LEU A 223 61.27 72.26 16.69
C LEU A 223 61.47 73.51 15.81
N GLN A 224 60.41 74.00 15.19
CA GLN A 224 60.44 75.21 14.37
C GLN A 224 60.86 76.42 15.22
N LYS A 225 60.30 76.58 16.41
CA LYS A 225 60.67 77.65 17.34
C LYS A 225 62.14 77.55 17.77
N GLU A 226 62.62 76.35 18.11
CA GLU A 226 64.03 76.10 18.46
C GLU A 226 64.96 76.43 17.27
N LEU A 227 64.57 76.08 16.03
CA LEU A 227 65.32 76.44 14.82
C LEU A 227 65.31 77.95 14.56
N GLU A 228 64.20 78.64 14.80
CA GLU A 228 64.12 80.11 14.68
C GLU A 228 64.94 80.82 15.76
N GLU A 229 64.96 80.30 16.99
CA GLU A 229 65.85 80.77 18.06
C GLU A 229 67.32 80.52 17.71
N ALA A 230 67.67 79.33 17.19
CA ALA A 230 69.01 79.00 16.74
C ALA A 230 69.45 79.80 15.49
N ALA A 231 68.54 80.12 14.58
CA ALA A 231 68.82 80.96 13.41
C ALA A 231 69.04 82.44 13.79
N LYS A 232 68.41 82.91 14.88
CA LYS A 232 68.73 84.23 15.48
C LYS A 232 70.09 84.21 16.18
N ASP A 233 70.49 83.07 16.73
CA ASP A 233 71.79 82.86 17.38
C ASP A 233 72.89 82.56 16.34
N THR A 234 73.12 83.47 15.40
CA THR A 234 74.24 83.36 14.45
C THR A 234 75.54 83.85 15.08
N ARG A 235 76.20 82.97 15.83
CA ARG A 235 77.66 83.01 15.99
C ARG A 235 78.29 82.13 14.92
N ALA A 236 78.99 82.75 13.97
CA ALA A 236 79.68 82.05 12.89
C ALA A 236 80.80 81.15 13.45
N ILE A 237 80.73 79.85 13.17
CA ILE A 237 81.85 78.92 13.37
C ILE A 237 82.14 78.24 12.04
N SER A 238 83.37 78.45 11.57
CA SER A 238 83.94 77.92 10.32
C SER A 238 84.23 76.42 10.40
N PRO A 239 84.32 75.71 9.26
CA PRO A 239 84.40 74.26 9.23
C PRO A 239 85.84 73.80 9.36
N ASP A 240 86.20 73.19 10.49
CA ASP A 240 87.36 72.31 10.55
C ASP A 240 87.28 71.37 11.77
N ARG A 241 87.03 70.08 11.50
CA ARG A 241 87.78 68.93 12.03
C ARG A 241 86.94 67.66 12.08
N LEU A 242 87.33 66.74 11.20
CA LEU A 242 87.25 65.31 11.41
C LEU A 242 87.94 64.94 12.75
N LYS A 243 87.22 64.17 13.59
CA LYS A 243 87.75 63.02 14.35
C LYS A 243 86.61 62.29 15.08
N ASP A 244 86.38 61.07 14.62
CA ASP A 244 86.41 59.84 15.43
C ASP A 244 85.74 59.89 16.81
N VAL A 245 84.51 59.36 16.90
CA VAL A 245 83.96 58.84 18.17
C VAL A 245 83.11 57.59 17.87
N GLY A 246 83.67 56.44 18.22
CA GLY A 246 83.02 55.54 19.17
C GLY A 246 81.95 54.61 18.61
N ALA A 247 82.43 53.50 18.03
CA ALA A 247 81.70 52.24 18.03
C ALA A 247 81.25 51.89 19.47
N GLY A 248 79.94 51.81 19.69
CA GLY A 248 79.38 51.53 21.01
C GLY A 248 77.87 51.33 21.00
N GLY A 249 77.33 50.75 19.93
CA GLY A 249 75.94 50.30 19.87
C GLY A 249 75.93 48.91 19.27
N ALA A 250 75.69 47.88 20.11
CA ALA A 250 75.50 46.51 19.65
C ALA A 250 74.24 46.44 18.80
N PHE A 251 74.38 46.71 17.50
CA PHE A 251 73.42 46.24 16.52
C PHE A 251 73.61 44.73 16.44
N PHE A 252 72.77 43.98 17.13
CA PHE A 252 72.58 42.58 16.78
C PHE A 252 72.09 42.57 15.34
N ALA A 253 73.00 42.27 14.41
CA ALA A 253 72.64 41.99 13.04
C ALA A 253 71.72 40.77 13.07
N ALA A 254 70.41 40.99 13.01
CA ALA A 254 69.44 39.94 12.77
C ALA A 254 69.68 39.44 11.34
N SER A 255 70.59 38.48 11.20
CA SER A 255 70.80 37.75 9.95
C SER A 255 69.58 36.86 9.73
N VAL A 256 68.90 37.04 8.59
CA VAL A 256 67.81 36.17 8.18
C VAL A 256 68.41 34.77 7.91
N PRO A 257 67.92 33.71 8.56
CA PRO A 257 68.46 32.36 8.34
C PRO A 257 68.30 31.95 6.88
N SER A 258 69.41 31.64 6.21
CA SER A 258 69.42 31.21 4.79
C SER A 258 69.24 29.69 4.61
N ARG A 259 69.20 28.92 5.70
CA ARG A 259 69.15 27.46 5.67
C ARG A 259 68.11 26.93 6.65
N VAL A 260 67.23 26.05 6.15
CA VAL A 260 66.25 25.33 6.96
C VAL A 260 66.99 24.30 7.83
N LEU A 261 66.84 24.41 9.14
CA LEU A 261 67.49 23.52 10.12
C LEU A 261 66.74 22.21 10.31
N VAL A 262 65.40 22.24 10.28
CA VAL A 262 64.53 21.08 10.49
C VAL A 262 63.29 21.20 9.62
N LYS A 263 62.90 20.11 8.97
CA LYS A 263 61.64 19.97 8.23
C LYS A 263 60.91 18.73 8.71
N PHE A 264 59.62 18.86 9.02
CA PHE A 264 58.74 17.73 9.35
C PHE A 264 57.32 18.02 8.87
N ASP A 265 56.58 16.96 8.57
CA ASP A 265 55.19 17.06 8.14
C ASP A 265 54.28 17.11 9.38
N ALA A 266 53.74 18.30 9.64
CA ALA A 266 53.00 18.56 10.86
C ALA A 266 51.59 17.96 10.83
N HIS A 267 50.87 17.99 9.70
CA HIS A 267 49.47 17.57 9.59
C HIS A 267 49.19 16.95 8.20
N ASP A 268 48.17 16.10 8.11
CA ASP A 268 47.73 15.45 6.85
C ASP A 268 46.87 16.37 5.95
N GLY A 269 47.03 17.69 6.13
CA GLY A 269 46.29 18.74 5.43
C GLY A 269 46.82 20.12 5.79
N ASP A 270 46.19 21.18 5.27
CA ASP A 270 46.67 22.54 5.41
C ASP A 270 46.80 22.98 6.88
N VAL A 271 47.93 23.60 7.21
CA VAL A 271 48.19 24.16 8.54
C VAL A 271 47.59 25.55 8.59
N ASN A 272 46.55 25.71 9.41
CA ASN A 272 45.79 26.95 9.51
C ASN A 272 46.31 27.89 10.60
N ALA A 273 47.05 27.37 11.59
CA ALA A 273 47.58 28.15 12.70
C ALA A 273 48.91 27.59 13.21
N VAL A 274 49.85 28.49 13.51
CA VAL A 274 51.14 28.18 14.14
C VAL A 274 51.43 29.23 15.21
N LYS A 275 51.75 28.81 16.43
CA LYS A 275 52.07 29.74 17.52
C LYS A 275 53.14 29.18 18.45
N TRP A 276 54.16 29.99 18.73
CA TRP A 276 55.14 29.74 19.78
C TRP A 276 54.56 30.00 21.16
N SER A 277 54.86 29.14 22.13
CA SER A 277 54.65 29.47 23.53
C SER A 277 55.61 30.59 23.94
N PRO A 278 55.13 31.64 24.64
CA PRO A 278 55.97 32.76 25.07
C PRO A 278 56.84 32.44 26.28
N VAL A 279 56.60 31.30 26.95
CA VAL A 279 57.29 30.90 28.18
C VAL A 279 58.03 29.57 27.99
N ASP A 280 57.36 28.59 27.38
CA ASP A 280 57.94 27.27 27.14
C ASP A 280 58.50 27.16 25.72
N ARG A 281 59.52 26.32 25.51
CA ARG A 281 60.10 26.07 24.18
C ARG A 281 59.24 25.11 23.34
N ILE A 282 57.95 25.40 23.28
CA ILE A 282 56.91 24.59 22.64
C ILE A 282 56.31 25.35 21.47
N LEU A 283 56.15 24.66 20.35
CA LEU A 283 55.43 25.14 19.17
C LEU A 283 54.08 24.44 19.08
N ALA A 284 52.99 25.19 18.93
CA ALA A 284 51.66 24.66 18.68
C ALA A 284 51.28 24.83 17.20
N THR A 285 50.76 23.77 16.59
CA THR A 285 50.25 23.77 15.20
C THR A 285 48.82 23.24 15.15
N GLY A 286 47.97 23.87 14.36
CA GLY A 286 46.58 23.43 14.12
C GLY A 286 46.31 23.21 12.63
N GLY A 287 45.83 22.03 12.27
CA GLY A 287 45.61 21.61 10.88
C GLY A 287 44.14 21.41 10.50
N ALA A 288 43.88 21.36 9.19
CA ALA A 288 42.58 20.98 8.61
C ALA A 288 42.17 19.52 8.94
N ASP A 289 43.12 18.71 9.42
CA ASP A 289 42.94 17.37 9.97
C ASP A 289 42.21 17.35 11.34
N ARG A 290 41.77 18.52 11.81
CA ARG A 290 41.04 18.74 13.08
C ARG A 290 41.86 18.36 14.32
N ARG A 291 43.18 18.39 14.22
CA ARG A 291 44.09 18.12 15.34
C ARG A 291 44.94 19.34 15.66
N VAL A 292 45.28 19.49 16.95
CA VAL A 292 46.30 20.42 17.42
C VAL A 292 47.47 19.59 17.93
N LYS A 293 48.67 19.87 17.43
CA LYS A 293 49.90 19.19 17.84
C LYS A 293 50.81 20.17 18.57
N LEU A 294 51.47 19.68 19.62
CA LEU A 294 52.45 20.42 20.41
C LEU A 294 53.82 19.79 20.21
N TRP A 295 54.79 20.63 19.85
CA TRP A 295 56.16 20.23 19.54
C TRP A 295 57.11 20.82 20.57
N ASP A 296 57.74 19.98 21.36
CA ASP A 296 58.78 20.39 22.31
C ASP A 296 60.13 20.38 21.61
N LEU A 297 60.68 21.56 21.30
CA LEU A 297 61.97 21.69 20.62
C LEU A 297 63.17 21.56 21.56
N SER A 298 62.97 21.32 22.85
CA SER A 298 64.09 21.02 23.77
C SER A 298 64.66 19.62 23.55
N LYS A 299 63.87 18.69 23.02
CA LYS A 299 64.23 17.26 22.85
C LYS A 299 64.85 16.94 21.48
N GLY A 300 64.92 17.92 20.58
CA GLY A 300 65.34 17.75 19.18
C GLY A 300 66.81 18.07 18.87
N ILE A 301 67.66 18.28 19.87
CA ILE A 301 69.13 18.37 19.71
C ILE A 301 69.77 17.19 20.44
N SER A 302 69.40 15.97 20.05
CA SER A 302 70.26 14.81 20.21
C SER A 302 70.56 14.33 18.79
N SER A 303 71.81 14.55 18.39
CA SER A 303 72.43 14.04 17.17
C SER A 303 72.44 12.52 17.16
#